data_AF-A0A7G8ET77-F1
#
_entry.id   AF-A0A7G8ET77-F1
#
_cell.length_a   1.000
_cell.length_b   1.000
_cell.length_c   1.000
_cell.angle_alpha   90.00
_cell.angle_beta   90.00
_cell.angle_gamma   90.00
#
_symmetry.space_group_name_H-M   'P 1'
#
loop_
_entity.id
_entity.type
_entity.pdbx_description
1 polymer ?
#
loop_
_entity_poly.entity_id
_entity_poly.type
_entity_poly.pdbx_seq_one_letter_code
_entity_poly.pdbx_strand_id
1 'polypeptide(L)'
;MNQLLAGGAALVLMAVLWALGRRPGKVLLRSTDAASVAAINRAQLGVVETVLTKADGTSPAEPGKVKIAAVQFEPPAGVSERIALERQLRQAMDQGDPLLRLDAIVTAGAWGHGNVLPLLRRGLRDADSRVVEAAAAAIARHRGATKLPAIQAARPPRNVARMR
;
A
#
# COMPACT_ATOMS: atom_id res chain seq x y z
N MET A 1 49.10 12.90 8.58
CA MET A 1 49.41 11.84 9.58
C MET A 1 48.24 11.51 10.53
N ASN A 2 46.97 11.89 10.26
CA ASN A 2 45.87 11.71 11.23
C ASN A 2 44.84 10.63 10.83
N GLN A 3 44.90 10.11 9.61
CA GLN A 3 43.96 9.08 9.14
C GLN A 3 44.30 7.67 9.66
N LEU A 4 45.58 7.37 9.89
CA LEU A 4 46.01 6.11 10.50
C LEU A 4 45.60 6.03 11.98
N LEU A 5 45.66 7.15 12.70
CA LEU A 5 45.17 7.26 14.08
C LEU A 5 43.64 7.15 14.17
N ALA A 6 42.91 7.79 13.26
CA ALA A 6 41.44 7.72 13.23
C ALA A 6 40.92 6.31 12.88
N GLY A 7 41.55 5.63 11.92
CA GLY A 7 41.20 4.26 11.55
C GLY A 7 41.49 3.25 12.66
N GLY A 8 42.62 3.41 13.36
CA GLY A 8 42.97 2.56 14.51
C GLY A 8 42.00 2.73 15.68
N ALA A 9 41.62 3.97 16.01
CA ALA A 9 40.68 4.25 17.10
C ALA A 9 39.31 3.59 16.88
N ALA A 10 38.80 3.59 15.64
CA ALA A 10 37.52 2.97 15.32
C ALA A 10 37.51 1.45 15.54
N LEU A 11 38.60 0.76 15.18
CA LEU A 11 38.73 -0.69 15.36
C LEU A 11 38.81 -1.09 16.84
N VAL A 12 39.53 -0.31 17.64
CA VAL A 12 39.60 -0.52 19.09
C VAL A 12 38.23 -0.34 19.73
N LEU A 13 37.49 0.71 19.34
CA LEU A 13 36.15 0.97 19.86
C LEU A 13 35.17 -0.16 19.50
N MET A 14 35.26 -0.70 18.28
CA MET A 14 34.46 -1.83 17.84
C MET A 14 34.76 -3.10 18.66
N ALA A 15 36.04 -3.42 18.87
CA ALA A 15 36.46 -4.57 19.67
C ALA A 15 36.01 -4.46 21.14
N VAL A 16 36.10 -3.27 21.73
CA VAL A 16 35.63 -3.02 23.10
C VAL A 16 34.11 -3.17 23.20
N LEU A 17 33.34 -2.62 22.26
CA LEU A 17 31.88 -2.76 22.23
C LEU A 17 31.43 -4.21 22.05
N TRP A 18 32.17 -4.98 21.24
CA TRP A 18 31.91 -6.41 21.04
C TRP A 18 32.24 -7.24 22.28
N ALA A 19 33.37 -6.96 22.94
CA ALA A 19 33.79 -7.63 24.18
C ALA A 19 32.87 -7.33 25.37
N LEU A 20 32.28 -6.12 25.41
CA LEU A 20 31.30 -5.74 26.45
C LEU A 20 29.91 -6.39 26.28
N GLY A 21 29.73 -7.27 25.29
CA GLY A 21 28.46 -7.98 25.07
C GLY A 21 27.32 -7.09 24.62
N ARG A 22 27.58 -5.83 24.24
CA ARG A 22 26.61 -4.90 23.65
C ARG A 22 26.34 -5.30 22.20
N ARG A 23 25.67 -6.44 22.02
CA ARG A 23 25.03 -6.76 20.75
C ARG A 23 24.03 -5.64 20.45
N PRO A 24 23.95 -5.11 19.22
CA PRO A 24 22.88 -4.20 18.84
C PRO A 24 21.59 -5.01 18.87
N GLY A 25 20.93 -5.00 20.02
CA GLY A 25 19.59 -5.53 20.18
C GLY A 25 18.72 -4.80 19.17
N LYS A 26 18.00 -5.58 18.36
CA LYS A 26 17.00 -5.06 17.43
C LYS A 26 16.17 -4.03 18.21
N VAL A 27 16.17 -2.79 17.76
CA VAL A 27 15.22 -1.78 18.24
C VAL A 27 13.86 -2.25 17.76
N LEU A 28 13.28 -3.19 18.51
CA LEU A 28 11.87 -3.47 18.47
C LEU A 28 11.22 -2.16 18.85
N LEU A 29 10.57 -1.57 17.86
CA LEU A 29 9.67 -0.42 17.92
C LEU A 29 8.87 -0.46 19.23
N ARG A 30 9.47 0.06 20.29
CA ARG A 30 8.85 0.30 21.58
C ARG A 30 8.21 1.68 21.39
N SER A 31 6.89 1.70 21.46
CA SER A 31 5.99 2.84 21.31
C SER A 31 5.91 3.48 19.91
N THR A 32 5.10 2.89 19.04
CA THR A 32 4.02 3.68 18.45
C THR A 32 2.77 3.32 19.24
N ASP A 33 2.44 4.16 20.22
CA ASP A 33 1.26 3.95 21.06
C ASP A 33 0.02 4.13 20.16
N ALA A 34 -0.61 3.04 19.74
CA ALA A 34 -1.76 3.10 18.82
C ALA A 34 -2.91 3.95 19.40
N ALA A 35 -2.96 4.08 20.73
CA ALA A 35 -3.88 4.96 21.44
C ALA A 35 -3.65 6.44 21.15
N SER A 36 -2.39 6.91 21.02
CA SER A 36 -2.10 8.31 20.72
C SER A 36 -2.47 8.67 19.29
N VAL A 37 -2.22 7.75 18.34
CA VAL A 37 -2.66 7.90 16.94
C VAL A 37 -4.20 7.92 16.85
N ALA A 38 -4.89 7.08 17.63
CA ALA A 38 -6.34 7.08 17.69
C ALA A 38 -6.91 8.36 18.32
N ALA A 39 -6.25 8.94 19.32
CA ALA A 39 -6.65 10.21 19.92
C ALA A 39 -6.52 11.39 18.94
N ILE A 40 -5.43 11.44 18.17
CA ILE A 40 -5.22 12.46 17.13
C ILE A 40 -6.27 12.34 16.03
N ASN A 41 -6.55 11.12 15.53
CA ASN A 41 -7.59 10.91 14.52
C ASN A 41 -8.99 11.33 15.01
N ARG A 42 -9.33 11.07 16.28
CA ARG A 42 -10.62 11.52 16.86
C ARG A 42 -10.70 13.06 16.96
N ALA A 43 -9.62 13.72 17.35
CA ALA A 43 -9.57 15.18 17.40
C ALA A 43 -9.74 15.82 16.01
N GLN A 44 -9.18 15.20 14.96
CA GLN A 44 -9.33 15.69 13.58
C GLN A 44 -10.74 15.48 13.02
N LEU A 45 -11.40 14.36 13.36
CA LEU A 45 -12.79 14.11 12.94
C LEU A 45 -13.77 15.12 13.54
N GLY A 46 -13.58 15.53 14.80
CA GLY A 46 -14.40 16.58 15.43
C GLY A 46 -14.26 17.95 14.76
N VAL A 47 -13.07 18.30 14.26
CA VAL A 47 -12.86 19.57 13.54
C VAL A 47 -13.57 19.57 12.18
N VAL A 48 -13.58 18.43 11.46
CA VAL A 48 -14.29 18.30 10.18
C VAL A 48 -15.81 18.43 10.36
N GLU A 49 -16.37 17.88 11.44
CA GLU A 49 -17.81 18.00 11.74
C GLU A 49 -18.23 19.46 12.01
N THR A 50 -17.36 20.25 12.66
CA THR A 50 -17.62 21.70 12.87
C THR A 50 -17.46 22.55 11.60
N VAL A 51 -16.62 22.12 10.65
CA VAL A 51 -16.48 22.80 9.34
C VAL A 51 -17.66 22.47 8.43
N LEU A 52 -18.14 21.22 8.44
CA LEU A 52 -19.29 20.79 7.65
C LEU A 52 -20.59 21.45 8.12
N THR A 53 -20.79 21.59 9.43
CA THR A 53 -22.01 22.23 9.98
C THR A 53 -22.02 23.76 9.86
N LYS A 54 -20.88 24.40 9.58
CA LYS A 54 -20.79 25.86 9.38
C LYS A 54 -20.83 26.29 7.91
N ALA A 55 -20.81 25.34 6.98
CA ALA A 55 -20.75 25.59 5.54
C ALA A 55 -22.09 25.47 4.80
N ASP A 56 -23.23 25.30 5.50
CA ASP A 56 -24.58 25.22 4.90
C ASP A 56 -25.14 26.57 4.41
N GLY A 57 -24.27 27.52 4.05
CA GLY A 57 -24.66 28.87 3.69
C GLY A 57 -24.49 29.28 2.23
N THR A 58 -23.85 28.49 1.35
CA THR A 58 -23.61 28.98 -0.03
C THR A 58 -23.42 27.83 -1.04
N SER A 59 -24.46 27.60 -1.85
CA SER A 59 -24.34 26.94 -3.16
C SER A 59 -23.37 27.76 -4.04
N PRO A 60 -22.44 27.14 -4.78
CA PRO A 60 -22.74 26.94 -6.20
C PRO A 60 -22.09 25.71 -6.88
N ALA A 61 -22.76 25.31 -7.97
CA ALA A 61 -22.23 24.67 -9.18
C ALA A 61 -21.82 23.18 -9.09
N GLU A 62 -22.63 22.34 -9.75
CA GLU A 62 -22.29 20.96 -10.06
C GLU A 62 -21.02 20.86 -10.92
N PRO A 63 -20.03 20.03 -10.56
CA PRO A 63 -19.02 19.62 -11.50
C PRO A 63 -19.64 18.59 -12.45
N GLY A 64 -19.65 18.92 -13.74
CA GLY A 64 -20.14 18.06 -14.81
C GLY A 64 -19.61 16.64 -14.69
N LYS A 65 -20.53 15.69 -14.42
CA LYS A 65 -20.29 14.26 -14.57
C LYS A 65 -19.98 13.99 -16.04
N VAL A 66 -18.69 13.99 -16.38
CA VAL A 66 -18.20 13.37 -17.60
C VAL A 66 -18.58 11.90 -17.49
N LYS A 67 -19.64 11.49 -18.20
CA LYS A 67 -19.98 10.09 -18.42
C LYS A 67 -18.85 9.49 -19.24
N ILE A 68 -17.83 8.97 -18.55
CA ILE A 68 -16.87 8.07 -19.16
C ILE A 68 -17.68 6.85 -19.56
N ALA A 69 -17.86 6.64 -20.86
CA ALA A 69 -18.47 5.45 -21.41
C ALA A 69 -17.83 4.25 -20.72
N ALA A 70 -18.61 3.50 -19.96
CA ALA A 70 -18.13 2.34 -19.24
C ALA A 70 -17.69 1.32 -20.29
N VAL A 71 -16.39 1.29 -20.57
CA VAL A 71 -15.74 0.20 -21.28
C VAL A 71 -16.16 -1.07 -20.54
N GLN A 72 -16.88 -1.96 -21.22
CA GLN A 72 -17.32 -3.22 -20.65
C GLN A 72 -16.07 -4.08 -20.45
N PHE A 73 -15.46 -3.96 -19.27
CA PHE A 73 -14.33 -4.78 -18.87
C PHE A 73 -14.86 -6.12 -18.38
N GLU A 74 -14.56 -7.20 -19.10
CA GLU A 74 -14.86 -8.56 -18.64
C GLU A 74 -13.73 -9.04 -17.72
N PRO A 75 -14.02 -9.34 -16.44
CA PRO A 75 -13.01 -9.79 -15.52
C PRO A 75 -12.57 -11.23 -15.85
N PRO A 76 -11.27 -11.56 -15.77
CA PRO A 76 -10.76 -12.90 -16.03
C PRO A 76 -11.31 -13.92 -15.04
N ALA A 77 -11.93 -14.98 -15.55
CA ALA A 77 -12.55 -16.02 -14.74
C ALA A 77 -11.50 -17.01 -14.22
N GLY A 78 -10.54 -17.39 -15.06
CA GLY A 78 -9.52 -18.41 -14.77
C GLY A 78 -8.27 -17.89 -14.04
N VAL A 79 -7.57 -18.78 -13.35
CA VAL A 79 -6.29 -18.46 -12.68
C VAL A 79 -5.21 -18.09 -13.71
N SER A 80 -5.15 -18.82 -14.83
CA SER A 80 -4.22 -18.56 -15.94
C SER A 80 -4.46 -17.18 -16.56
N GLU A 81 -5.71 -16.84 -16.83
CA GLU A 81 -6.13 -15.55 -17.40
C GLU A 81 -5.78 -14.39 -16.47
N ARG A 82 -5.96 -14.55 -15.16
CA ARG A 82 -5.58 -13.54 -14.17
C ARG A 82 -4.07 -13.28 -14.18
N ILE A 83 -3.26 -14.35 -14.24
CA ILE A 83 -1.81 -14.24 -14.30
C ILE A 83 -1.38 -13.57 -15.62
N ALA A 84 -2.02 -13.91 -16.73
CA ALA A 84 -1.74 -13.31 -18.04
C ALA A 84 -2.06 -11.81 -18.04
N LEU A 85 -3.24 -11.43 -17.56
CA LEU A 85 -3.65 -10.03 -17.43
C LEU A 85 -2.69 -9.25 -16.52
N GLU A 86 -2.33 -9.82 -15.36
CA GLU A 86 -1.41 -9.17 -14.43
C GLU A 86 -0.02 -8.93 -15.08
N ARG A 87 0.48 -9.89 -15.86
CA ARG A 87 1.74 -9.72 -16.60
C ARG A 87 1.62 -8.62 -17.66
N GLN A 88 0.54 -8.61 -18.42
CA GLN A 88 0.29 -7.60 -19.46
C GLN A 88 0.23 -6.20 -18.85
N LEU A 89 -0.50 -6.02 -17.73
CA LEU A 89 -0.61 -4.72 -17.05
C LEU A 89 0.74 -4.23 -16.52
N ARG A 90 1.56 -5.13 -15.96
CA ARG A 90 2.92 -4.76 -15.52
C ARG A 90 3.81 -4.35 -16.69
N GLN A 91 3.79 -5.11 -17.78
CA GLN A 91 4.54 -4.80 -18.99
C GLN A 91 4.14 -3.44 -19.58
N ALA A 92 2.85 -3.14 -19.63
CA ALA A 92 2.35 -1.84 -20.07
C ALA A 92 2.85 -0.69 -19.17
N MET A 93 2.96 -0.90 -17.85
CA MET A 93 3.53 0.08 -16.92
C MET A 93 5.06 0.22 -17.03
N ASP A 94 5.78 -0.83 -17.45
CA ASP A 94 7.25 -0.83 -17.57
C ASP A 94 7.73 -0.22 -18.89
N GLN A 95 7.07 -0.56 -20.00
CA GLN A 95 7.55 -0.31 -21.36
C GLN A 95 6.60 0.61 -22.15
N GLY A 96 5.44 0.93 -21.59
CA GLY A 96 4.40 1.64 -22.31
C GLY A 96 4.60 3.15 -22.35
N ASP A 97 4.16 3.72 -23.48
CA ASP A 97 3.90 5.15 -23.62
C ASP A 97 2.90 5.64 -22.56
N PRO A 98 2.85 6.96 -22.27
CA PRO A 98 1.95 7.51 -21.25
C PRO A 98 0.49 7.05 -21.39
N LEU A 99 0.01 6.90 -22.63
CA LEU A 99 -1.33 6.39 -22.92
C LEU A 99 -1.52 4.92 -22.53
N LEU A 100 -0.53 4.06 -22.77
CA LEU A 100 -0.59 2.64 -22.39
C LEU A 100 -0.53 2.47 -20.86
N ARG A 101 0.24 3.31 -20.17
CA ARG A 101 0.25 3.33 -18.70
C ARG A 101 -1.08 3.77 -18.12
N LEU A 102 -1.71 4.78 -18.73
CA LEU A 102 -3.05 5.21 -18.35
C LEU A 102 -4.07 4.08 -18.55
N ASP A 103 -4.07 3.43 -19.71
CA ASP A 103 -4.99 2.34 -20.04
C ASP A 103 -4.81 1.14 -19.09
N ALA A 104 -3.56 0.81 -18.76
CA ALA A 104 -3.25 -0.22 -17.76
C ALA A 104 -3.83 0.13 -16.38
N ILE A 105 -3.73 1.38 -15.93
CA ILE A 105 -4.30 1.82 -14.66
C ILE A 105 -5.84 1.81 -14.68
N VAL A 106 -6.45 2.26 -15.78
CA VAL A 106 -7.92 2.23 -15.95
C VAL A 106 -8.43 0.79 -15.91
N THR A 107 -7.78 -0.12 -16.65
CA THR A 107 -8.09 -1.55 -16.69
C THR A 107 -7.90 -2.21 -15.33
N ALA A 108 -6.76 -1.93 -14.66
CA ALA A 108 -6.50 -2.43 -13.31
C ALA A 108 -7.54 -1.95 -12.30
N GLY A 109 -7.97 -0.69 -12.42
CA GLY A 109 -9.05 -0.14 -11.61
C GLY A 109 -10.37 -0.86 -11.85
N ALA A 110 -10.75 -1.06 -13.12
CA ALA A 110 -11.98 -1.78 -13.48
C ALA A 110 -11.99 -3.21 -12.93
N TRP A 111 -10.84 -3.88 -12.89
CA TRP A 111 -10.72 -5.23 -12.35
C TRP A 111 -10.95 -5.31 -10.83
N GLY A 112 -10.48 -4.34 -10.05
CA GLY A 112 -10.78 -4.25 -8.62
C GLY A 112 -10.28 -5.41 -7.74
N HIS A 113 -9.39 -6.26 -8.25
CA HIS A 113 -8.82 -7.39 -7.51
C HIS A 113 -7.69 -6.93 -6.55
N GLY A 114 -7.48 -7.60 -5.42
CA GLY A 114 -6.45 -7.20 -4.45
C GLY A 114 -5.01 -7.20 -5.03
N ASN A 115 -4.76 -8.04 -6.03
CA ASN A 115 -3.46 -8.17 -6.69
C ASN A 115 -3.08 -6.95 -7.54
N VAL A 116 -4.03 -6.08 -7.92
CA VAL A 116 -3.70 -4.86 -8.68
C VAL A 116 -3.18 -3.73 -7.80
N LEU A 117 -3.32 -3.81 -6.48
CA LEU A 117 -2.92 -2.75 -5.55
C LEU A 117 -1.45 -2.31 -5.69
N PRO A 118 -0.45 -3.22 -5.81
CA PRO A 118 0.93 -2.81 -6.04
C PRO A 118 1.11 -2.00 -7.33
N LEU A 119 0.39 -2.37 -8.39
CA LEU A 119 0.42 -1.67 -9.68
C LEU A 119 -0.24 -0.29 -9.58
N LEU A 120 -1.40 -0.18 -8.92
CA LEU A 120 -2.04 1.11 -8.68
C LEU A 120 -1.17 2.03 -7.81
N ARG A 121 -0.50 1.50 -6.78
CA ARG A 121 0.43 2.27 -5.94
C ARG A 121 1.65 2.77 -6.73
N ARG A 122 2.08 2.03 -7.74
CA ARG A 122 3.11 2.48 -8.69
C ARG A 122 2.60 3.62 -9.55
N GLY A 123 1.36 3.55 -10.06
CA GLY A 123 0.75 4.62 -10.85
C GLY A 123 0.66 5.97 -10.13
N LEU A 124 0.54 5.98 -8.80
CA LEU A 124 0.63 7.21 -7.99
C LEU A 124 1.99 7.93 -8.05
N ARG A 125 3.02 7.25 -8.55
CA ARG A 125 4.39 7.76 -8.69
C ARG A 125 4.76 7.97 -10.16
N ASP A 126 3.79 7.93 -11.07
CA ASP A 126 4.03 8.18 -12.48
C ASP A 126 4.36 9.65 -12.72
N ALA A 127 5.05 9.92 -13.84
CA ALA A 127 5.37 11.28 -14.27
C ALA A 127 4.15 11.98 -14.89
N ASP A 128 3.21 11.23 -15.47
CA ASP A 128 1.99 11.77 -16.07
C ASP A 128 0.90 11.94 -14.99
N SER A 129 0.38 13.16 -14.85
CA SER A 129 -0.68 13.48 -13.89
C SER A 129 -1.97 12.70 -14.14
N ARG A 130 -2.28 12.38 -15.40
CA ARG A 130 -3.50 11.63 -15.77
C ARG A 130 -3.46 10.22 -15.20
N VAL A 131 -2.28 9.60 -15.22
CA VAL A 131 -2.04 8.27 -14.65
C VAL A 131 -2.17 8.31 -13.12
N VAL A 132 -1.64 9.35 -12.49
CA VAL A 132 -1.74 9.57 -11.03
C VAL A 132 -3.20 9.75 -10.60
N GLU A 133 -3.98 10.58 -11.30
CA GLU A 133 -5.40 10.81 -11.02
C GLU A 133 -6.22 9.52 -11.17
N ALA A 134 -6.01 8.78 -12.27
CA ALA A 134 -6.68 7.51 -12.50
C ALA A 134 -6.32 6.47 -11.41
N ALA A 135 -5.05 6.42 -10.99
CA ALA A 135 -4.59 5.52 -9.94
C ALA A 135 -5.21 5.89 -8.58
N ALA A 136 -5.28 7.18 -8.24
CA ALA A 136 -5.91 7.66 -7.02
C ALA A 136 -7.40 7.29 -6.97
N ALA A 137 -8.12 7.49 -8.07
CA ALA A 137 -9.52 7.11 -8.21
C ALA A 137 -9.71 5.58 -8.08
N ALA A 138 -8.85 4.78 -8.72
CA ALA A 138 -8.91 3.33 -8.63
C ALA A 138 -8.66 2.79 -7.22
N ILE A 139 -7.68 3.35 -6.50
CA ILE A 139 -7.33 2.95 -5.12
C ILE A 139 -8.48 3.20 -4.14
N ALA A 140 -9.34 4.20 -4.40
CA ALA A 140 -10.47 4.51 -3.52
C ALA A 140 -11.38 3.28 -3.28
N ARG A 141 -11.57 2.42 -4.29
CA ARG A 141 -12.36 1.17 -4.18
C ARG A 141 -11.77 0.12 -3.27
N HIS A 142 -10.45 0.17 -3.06
CA HIS A 142 -9.74 -0.76 -2.18
C HIS A 142 -9.63 -0.23 -0.75
N ARG A 143 -10.16 0.97 -0.46
CA ARG A 143 -10.26 1.50 0.90
C ARG A 143 -11.43 0.80 1.60
N GLY A 144 -11.19 0.23 2.78
CA GLY A 144 -12.21 -0.46 3.56
C GLY A 144 -11.60 -1.37 4.62
N ALA A 145 -12.44 -1.85 5.53
CA ALA A 145 -12.03 -2.76 6.60
C ALA A 145 -11.36 -4.01 6.01
N THR A 146 -10.21 -4.38 6.56
CA THR A 146 -9.52 -5.63 6.28
C THR A 146 -10.53 -6.77 6.30
N LYS A 147 -10.72 -7.48 5.18
CA LYS A 147 -11.53 -8.71 5.17
C LYS A 147 -10.95 -9.62 6.24
N LEU A 148 -11.73 -9.87 7.30
CA LEU A 148 -11.35 -10.85 8.31
C LEU A 148 -11.14 -12.19 7.58
N PRO A 149 -9.97 -12.82 7.73
CA PRO A 149 -9.77 -14.15 7.17
C PRO A 149 -10.84 -15.08 7.75
N ALA A 150 -11.39 -15.95 6.91
CA ALA A 150 -12.30 -16.99 7.39
C ALA A 150 -11.61 -17.74 8.52
N ILE A 151 -12.26 -17.82 9.68
CA ILE A 151 -11.75 -18.52 10.85
C ILE A 151 -11.52 -19.97 10.43
N GLN A 152 -10.25 -20.35 10.24
CA GLN A 152 -9.91 -21.71 9.89
C GLN A 152 -10.22 -22.58 11.11
N ALA A 153 -11.12 -23.56 10.95
CA ALA A 153 -11.38 -24.56 11.98
C ALA A 153 -10.03 -25.18 12.41
N ALA A 154 -9.75 -25.17 13.71
CA ALA A 154 -8.49 -25.66 14.26
C ALA A 154 -8.19 -27.05 13.71
N ARG A 155 -7.01 -27.22 13.09
CA ARG A 155 -6.62 -28.50 12.50
C ARG A 155 -6.56 -29.55 13.61
N PRO A 156 -7.19 -30.72 13.46
CA PRO A 156 -7.12 -31.76 14.48
C PRO A 156 -5.67 -32.22 14.69
N PRO A 157 -5.30 -32.63 15.92
CA PRO A 157 -3.96 -33.04 16.25
C PRO A 157 -3.54 -34.23 15.36
N ARG A 158 -2.34 -34.13 14.77
CA ARG A 158 -1.78 -35.19 13.95
C ARG A 158 -1.27 -36.31 14.86
N ASN A 159 -1.85 -37.50 14.74
CA ASN A 159 -1.44 -38.65 15.55
C ASN A 159 -0.09 -39.21 15.08
N VAL A 160 1.00 -38.72 15.68
CA VAL A 160 2.39 -39.12 15.40
C VAL A 160 2.74 -40.53 15.91
N ALA A 161 1.92 -41.11 16.79
CA ALA A 161 2.14 -42.47 17.31
C ALA A 161 1.97 -43.55 16.23
N ARG A 162 1.30 -43.24 15.12
CA ARG A 162 1.12 -44.13 13.96
C ARG A 162 2.21 -43.98 12.89
N MET A 163 3.21 -43.12 13.09
CA MET A 163 4.23 -42.81 12.07
C MET A 163 5.60 -43.47 12.34
N ARG A 164 5.70 -44.38 13.34
CA ARG A 164 6.93 -45.11 13.67
C ARG A 164 6.81 -46.58 13.31
#